data_AF-A0A523V4W1-F1
#
_entry.id   AF-A0A523V4W1-F1
#
_cell.length_a   1.000
_cell.length_b   1.000
_cell.length_c   1.000
_cell.angle_alpha   90.00
_cell.angle_beta   90.00
_cell.angle_gamma   90.00
#
_symmetry.space_group_name_H-M   'P 1'
#
loop_
_entity.id
_entity.type
_entity.pdbx_description
1 polymer ?
#
loop_
_entity_poly.entity_id
_entity_poly.type
_entity_poly.pdbx_seq_one_letter_code
_entity_poly.pdbx_strand_id
1 'polypeptide(L)'
;MNEYTEIKKFEPKPKKFFHLLGVYRPLYWFEENLKKCLFDCRSCGQCILSTTGFVCPMRCPKTLRNGPCGGTQDDMCEVNPDKKCVWSEIYYSNKDLRRLDLLRYFQIPVNYEFEDTSAIVNWLDSRIDGMHLAIPGKGNMIAQLFKLAFYIMRIRWRKFVHPGRYWHKHESHYMDV
;
A
#
# COMPACT_ATOMS: atom_id res chain seq x y z
N MET A 1 26.19 16.47 3.75
CA MET A 1 25.91 15.08 4.17
C MET A 1 24.41 15.02 4.41
N ASN A 2 23.66 14.41 3.49
CA ASN A 2 22.22 14.61 3.42
C ASN A 2 21.49 13.78 4.50
N GLU A 3 20.63 14.46 5.25
CA GLU A 3 19.76 13.98 6.35
C GLU A 3 18.89 12.74 6.00
N TYR A 4 18.84 12.34 4.73
CA TYR A 4 18.09 11.17 4.24
C TYR A 4 18.76 9.80 4.50
N THR A 5 19.91 9.75 5.17
CA THR A 5 20.68 8.50 5.43
C THR A 5 20.75 8.10 6.89
N GLU A 6 20.05 8.78 7.80
CA GLU A 6 19.88 8.24 9.15
C GLU A 6 18.91 7.06 9.12
N ILE A 7 19.46 5.85 9.23
CA ILE A 7 18.69 4.64 9.49
C ILE A 7 18.10 4.80 10.90
N LYS A 8 16.88 5.34 11.00
CA LYS A 8 16.12 5.34 12.25
C LYS A 8 16.02 3.90 12.72
N LYS A 9 16.69 3.58 13.82
CA LYS A 9 16.61 2.27 14.46
C LYS A 9 15.15 2.04 14.85
N PHE A 10 14.54 1.00 14.28
CA PHE A 10 13.18 0.65 14.60
C PHE A 10 13.13 0.08 16.02
N GLU A 11 12.52 0.82 16.95
CA GLU A 11 12.23 0.34 18.31
C GLU A 11 10.72 0.04 18.40
N PRO A 12 10.31 -1.24 18.47
CA PRO A 12 8.90 -1.59 18.55
C PRO A 12 8.32 -1.12 19.88
N LYS A 13 7.46 -0.09 19.84
CA LYS A 13 6.71 0.32 21.03
C LYS A 13 5.75 -0.80 21.45
N PRO A 14 5.66 -1.12 22.76
CA PRO A 14 4.84 -2.22 23.25
C PRO A 14 3.35 -2.03 22.96
N LYS A 15 2.58 -3.12 22.98
CA LYS A 15 1.10 -3.10 22.95
C LYS A 15 0.58 -2.37 24.19
N LYS A 16 -0.09 -1.24 23.97
CA LYS A 16 -0.84 -0.54 25.02
C LYS A 16 -1.87 -1.49 25.63
N PHE A 17 -2.18 -1.30 26.91
CA PHE A 17 -3.06 -2.15 27.70
C PHE A 17 -4.44 -2.39 27.05
N PHE A 18 -5.00 -1.40 26.37
CA PHE A 18 -6.29 -1.52 25.67
C PHE A 18 -6.29 -2.51 24.47
N HIS A 19 -5.13 -2.89 23.92
CA HIS A 19 -5.02 -3.94 22.90
C HIS A 19 -5.29 -5.34 23.46
N LEU A 20 -5.00 -5.56 24.75
CA LEU A 20 -5.23 -6.83 25.44
C LEU A 20 -6.72 -7.07 25.74
N LEU A 21 -7.53 -6.00 25.78
CA LEU A 21 -8.98 -6.07 25.99
C LEU A 21 -9.77 -6.60 24.77
N GLY A 22 -9.12 -6.92 23.65
CA GLY A 22 -9.74 -7.60 22.50
C GLY A 22 -10.71 -6.74 21.66
N VAL A 23 -11.00 -5.51 22.08
CA VAL A 23 -11.94 -4.57 21.41
C VAL A 23 -11.55 -4.27 19.96
N TYR A 24 -10.25 -4.34 19.63
CA TYR A 24 -9.73 -4.00 18.30
C TYR A 24 -9.84 -5.11 17.26
N ARG A 25 -10.10 -6.37 17.65
CA ARG A 25 -10.22 -7.50 16.69
C ARG A 25 -11.30 -7.30 15.62
N PRO A 26 -12.56 -6.92 15.95
CA PRO A 26 -13.58 -6.68 14.92
C PRO A 26 -13.23 -5.49 14.03
N LEU A 27 -12.61 -4.44 14.59
CA LEU A 27 -12.20 -3.26 13.84
C LEU A 27 -11.05 -3.58 12.85
N TYR A 28 -10.08 -4.39 13.28
CA TYR A 28 -9.03 -4.94 12.43
C TYR A 28 -9.61 -5.79 11.30
N TRP A 29 -10.51 -6.72 11.61
CA TRP A 29 -11.17 -7.53 10.61
C TRP A 29 -11.88 -6.67 9.57
N PHE A 30 -12.62 -5.66 10.00
CA PHE A 30 -13.32 -4.76 9.08
C PHE A 30 -12.35 -3.94 8.21
N GLU A 31 -11.32 -3.34 8.81
CA GLU A 31 -10.27 -2.61 8.09
C GLU A 31 -9.60 -3.49 7.03
N GLU A 32 -9.20 -4.70 7.43
CA GLU A 32 -8.46 -5.61 6.59
C GLU A 32 -9.31 -6.10 5.42
N ASN A 33 -10.56 -6.49 5.66
CA ASN A 33 -11.49 -6.89 4.60
C ASN A 33 -11.78 -5.74 3.63
N LEU A 34 -11.97 -4.53 4.15
CA LEU A 34 -12.19 -3.35 3.32
C LEU A 34 -10.96 -3.06 2.45
N LYS A 35 -9.75 -3.11 3.01
CA LYS A 35 -8.51 -2.89 2.26
C LYS A 35 -8.20 -4.03 1.28
N LYS A 36 -8.48 -5.29 1.62
CA LYS A 36 -8.37 -6.46 0.73
C LYS A 36 -9.32 -6.30 -0.45
N CYS A 37 -10.58 -5.95 -0.19
CA CYS A 37 -11.58 -5.73 -1.24
C CYS A 37 -11.23 -4.53 -2.14
N LEU A 38 -10.84 -3.39 -1.57
CA LEU A 38 -10.64 -2.14 -2.31
C LEU A 38 -9.25 -1.94 -2.90
N PHE A 39 -8.20 -2.59 -2.39
CA PHE A 39 -6.81 -2.33 -2.80
C PHE A 39 -5.97 -3.60 -2.99
N ASP A 40 -6.59 -4.78 -2.89
CA ASP A 40 -5.94 -6.10 -2.93
C ASP A 40 -4.77 -6.16 -1.92
N CYS A 41 -5.04 -5.64 -0.72
CA CYS A 41 -4.08 -5.55 0.38
C CYS A 41 -3.52 -6.91 0.78
N ARG A 42 -2.22 -6.98 1.08
CA ARG A 42 -1.50 -8.16 1.59
C ARG A 42 -1.13 -8.07 3.06
N SER A 43 -1.84 -7.23 3.82
CA SER A 43 -1.78 -7.21 5.30
C SER A 43 -0.40 -7.10 5.97
N CYS A 44 0.56 -6.41 5.33
CA CYS A 44 1.90 -6.19 5.90
C CYS A 44 1.98 -5.31 7.18
N GLY A 45 0.84 -4.89 7.75
CA GLY A 45 0.75 -4.07 8.97
C GLY A 45 1.34 -2.66 8.94
N GLN A 46 2.03 -2.27 7.85
CA GLN A 46 2.66 -0.97 7.69
C GLN A 46 2.23 -0.33 6.35
N CYS A 47 1.01 0.20 6.34
CA CYS A 47 0.33 0.62 5.12
C CYS A 47 0.89 1.92 4.54
N ILE A 48 1.25 1.92 3.24
CA ILE A 48 1.74 3.09 2.50
C ILE A 48 0.89 3.47 1.26
N LEU A 49 -0.40 3.07 1.25
CA LEU A 49 -1.31 3.31 0.12
C LEU A 49 -1.43 4.79 -0.27
N SER A 50 -1.32 5.69 0.72
CA SER A 50 -1.33 7.14 0.53
C SER A 50 -0.23 7.63 -0.42
N THR A 51 0.97 7.08 -0.26
CA THR A 51 2.18 7.38 -1.04
C THR A 51 2.16 6.65 -2.38
N THR A 52 1.66 5.41 -2.41
CA THR A 52 1.67 4.55 -3.60
C THR A 52 0.45 4.70 -4.50
N GLY A 53 -0.29 5.81 -4.38
CA GLY A 53 -1.42 6.09 -5.26
C GLY A 53 -2.56 5.08 -5.11
N PHE A 54 -2.73 4.53 -3.90
CA PHE A 54 -3.73 3.52 -3.54
C PHE A 54 -3.56 2.18 -4.24
N VAL A 55 -2.33 1.85 -4.63
CA VAL A 55 -1.94 0.52 -5.10
C VAL A 55 -1.05 -0.13 -4.04
N CYS A 56 -1.40 -1.34 -3.59
CA CYS A 56 -0.60 -2.04 -2.59
C CYS A 56 0.71 -2.57 -3.22
N PRO A 57 1.90 -2.11 -2.79
CA PRO A 57 3.19 -2.54 -3.35
C PRO A 57 3.51 -4.00 -3.04
N MET A 58 2.94 -4.53 -1.96
CA MET A 58 3.11 -5.93 -1.53
C MET A 58 2.43 -6.92 -2.48
N ARG A 59 1.65 -6.45 -3.47
CA ARG A 59 1.17 -7.31 -4.57
C ARG A 59 2.30 -7.74 -5.51
N CYS A 60 3.45 -7.08 -5.47
CA CYS A 60 4.61 -7.46 -6.26
C CYS A 60 5.13 -8.82 -5.76
N PRO A 61 5.38 -9.81 -6.65
CA PRO A 61 5.97 -11.09 -6.27
C PRO A 61 7.32 -10.95 -5.55
N LYS A 62 8.06 -9.88 -5.86
CA LYS A 62 9.35 -9.55 -5.23
C LYS A 62 9.20 -8.68 -3.95
N THR A 63 7.97 -8.44 -3.49
CA THR A 63 7.63 -7.65 -2.27
C THR A 63 8.32 -6.27 -2.17
N LEU A 64 8.65 -5.67 -3.32
CA LEU A 64 9.41 -4.42 -3.38
C LEU A 64 8.58 -3.22 -2.91
N ARG A 65 8.99 -2.64 -1.77
CA ARG A 65 8.37 -1.45 -1.18
C ARG A 65 8.88 -0.13 -1.78
N ASN A 66 10.06 -0.13 -2.42
CA ASN A 66 10.68 1.07 -3.00
C ASN A 66 11.12 0.82 -4.45
N GLY A 67 10.36 1.35 -5.41
CA GLY A 67 10.69 1.34 -6.83
C GLY A 67 10.53 -0.01 -7.55
N PRO A 68 10.52 0.01 -8.89
CA PRO A 68 10.49 -1.20 -9.71
C PRO A 68 11.81 -1.98 -9.61
N CYS A 69 11.75 -3.28 -9.90
CA CYS A 69 12.91 -4.18 -9.89
C CYS A 69 13.91 -4.01 -11.06
N GLY A 70 13.62 -3.12 -12.00
CA GLY A 70 14.42 -2.94 -13.23
C GLY A 70 14.08 -3.92 -14.36
N GLY A 71 13.49 -5.08 -14.08
CA GLY A 71 13.07 -6.05 -15.11
C GLY A 71 11.68 -5.82 -15.71
N THR A 72 11.06 -4.67 -15.45
CA THR A 72 9.78 -4.31 -16.09
C THR A 72 9.98 -4.09 -17.59
N GLN A 73 9.21 -4.78 -18.43
CA GLN A 73 9.19 -4.58 -19.88
C GLN A 73 7.77 -4.23 -20.32
N ASP A 74 7.59 -3.14 -21.08
CA ASP A 74 6.28 -2.67 -21.57
C ASP A 74 5.17 -2.63 -20.49
N ASP A 75 5.50 -2.15 -19.29
CA ASP A 75 4.66 -2.14 -18.10
C ASP A 75 4.21 -3.51 -17.55
N MET A 76 4.82 -4.60 -18.01
CA MET A 76 4.55 -5.96 -17.57
C MET A 76 5.56 -6.42 -16.50
N CYS A 77 5.13 -7.35 -15.64
CA CYS A 77 5.94 -7.86 -14.56
C CYS A 77 6.98 -8.87 -15.07
N GLU A 78 8.23 -8.72 -14.62
CA GLU A 78 9.34 -9.65 -14.93
C GLU A 78 9.02 -11.10 -14.55
N VAL A 79 8.41 -11.30 -13.38
CA VAL A 79 8.13 -12.64 -12.83
C VAL A 79 6.86 -13.25 -13.43
N ASN A 80 5.91 -12.42 -13.82
CA ASN A 80 4.64 -12.86 -14.38
C ASN A 80 4.28 -11.97 -15.59
N PRO A 81 4.71 -12.36 -16.80
CA PRO A 81 4.53 -11.56 -18.01
C PRO A 81 3.07 -11.30 -18.38
N ASP A 82 2.11 -12.07 -17.85
CA ASP A 82 0.67 -11.86 -18.08
C ASP A 82 0.07 -10.78 -17.17
N LYS A 83 0.82 -10.29 -16.19
CA LYS A 83 0.38 -9.30 -15.20
C LYS A 83 1.11 -7.98 -15.38
N LYS A 84 0.39 -6.88 -15.20
CA LYS A 84 0.99 -5.54 -15.12
C LYS A 84 1.94 -5.45 -13.93
N CYS A 85 3.04 -4.71 -14.13
CA CYS A 85 3.95 -4.38 -13.06
C CYS A 85 3.25 -3.48 -12.04
N VAL A 86 3.28 -3.90 -10.77
CA VAL A 86 2.69 -3.16 -9.66
C VAL A 86 3.27 -1.74 -9.56
N TRP A 87 4.56 -1.58 -9.85
CA TRP A 87 5.22 -0.27 -9.81
C TRP A 87 4.83 0.63 -11.00
N SER A 88 4.55 0.07 -12.17
CA SER A 88 3.92 0.82 -13.27
C SER A 88 2.54 1.32 -12.85
N GLU A 89 1.71 0.47 -12.23
CA GLU A 89 0.40 0.88 -11.70
C GLU A 89 0.50 1.99 -10.64
N ILE A 90 1.48 1.90 -9.72
CA ILE A 90 1.77 2.93 -8.70
C ILE A 90 2.15 4.26 -9.38
N TYR A 91 3.00 4.21 -10.40
CA TYR A 91 3.45 5.39 -11.13
C TYR A 91 2.28 6.10 -11.82
N TYR A 92 1.50 5.38 -12.64
CA TYR A 92 0.35 5.95 -13.33
C TYR A 92 -0.71 6.46 -12.35
N SER A 93 -0.94 5.76 -11.24
CA SER A 93 -1.89 6.21 -10.23
C SER A 93 -1.47 7.50 -9.56
N ASN A 94 -0.19 7.64 -9.22
CA ASN A 94 0.33 8.89 -8.68
C ASN A 94 0.36 10.00 -9.73
N LYS A 95 0.58 9.69 -11.01
CA LYS A 95 0.50 10.65 -12.11
C LYS A 95 -0.90 11.25 -12.21
N ASP A 96 -1.94 10.42 -12.22
CA ASP A 96 -3.35 10.86 -12.28
C ASP A 96 -3.75 11.67 -11.05
N LEU A 97 -3.29 11.27 -9.87
CA LEU A 97 -3.53 11.98 -8.62
C LEU A 97 -2.69 13.26 -8.47
N ARG A 98 -1.68 13.50 -9.33
CA ARG A 98 -0.69 14.59 -9.24
C ARG A 98 0.15 14.51 -7.96
N ARG A 99 0.69 13.32 -7.68
CA ARG A 99 1.40 12.91 -6.45
C ARG A 99 2.75 12.22 -6.71
N LEU A 100 3.35 12.40 -7.90
CA LEU A 100 4.61 11.72 -8.28
C LEU A 100 5.82 12.07 -7.40
N ASP A 101 5.85 13.26 -6.81
CA ASP A 101 6.80 13.69 -5.79
C ASP A 101 6.84 12.76 -4.58
N LEU A 102 5.73 12.11 -4.22
CA LEU A 102 5.69 11.17 -3.10
C LEU A 102 6.58 9.95 -3.33
N LEU A 103 6.75 9.53 -4.60
CA LEU A 103 7.56 8.37 -4.96
C LEU A 103 9.06 8.63 -4.81
N ARG A 104 9.47 9.88 -4.57
CA ARG A 104 10.87 10.24 -4.30
C ARG A 104 11.26 9.96 -2.85
N TYR A 105 10.29 9.86 -1.94
CA TYR A 105 10.57 9.60 -0.54
C TYR A 105 10.76 8.10 -0.31
N PHE A 106 11.94 7.76 0.19
CA PHE A 106 12.26 6.39 0.60
C PHE A 106 11.34 5.93 1.74
N GLN A 107 10.74 4.76 1.57
CA GLN A 107 9.90 4.12 2.58
C GLN A 107 10.71 3.08 3.35
N ILE A 108 10.53 3.01 4.66
CA ILE A 108 11.21 2.03 5.50
C ILE A 108 10.83 0.61 5.03
N PRO A 109 11.78 -0.35 4.97
CA PRO A 109 11.48 -1.75 4.66
C PRO A 109 10.35 -2.34 5.53
N VAL A 110 9.70 -3.38 5.02
CA VAL A 110 8.65 -4.07 5.77
C VAL A 110 9.26 -4.74 6.99
N ASN A 111 8.71 -4.50 8.18
CA ASN A 111 8.94 -5.36 9.33
C ASN A 111 7.83 -6.43 9.37
N TYR A 112 8.22 -7.69 9.17
CA TYR A 112 7.33 -8.85 9.14
C TYR A 112 6.72 -9.19 10.51
N GLU A 113 7.24 -8.64 11.62
CA GLU A 113 6.59 -8.74 12.93
C GLU A 113 5.19 -8.09 12.97
N PHE A 114 4.91 -7.18 12.02
CA PHE A 114 3.60 -6.56 11.86
C PHE A 114 2.71 -7.26 10.83
N GLU A 115 3.15 -8.36 10.23
CA GLU A 115 2.30 -9.11 9.32
C GLU A 115 1.00 -9.56 10.03
N ASP A 116 -0.12 -9.47 9.30
CA ASP A 116 -1.47 -9.73 9.82
C ASP A 116 -1.85 -8.91 11.06
N THR A 117 -1.31 -7.68 11.16
CA THR A 117 -1.75 -6.69 12.14
C THR A 117 -2.43 -5.49 11.49
N SER A 118 -3.29 -4.79 12.25
CA SER A 118 -3.95 -3.57 11.80
C SER A 118 -2.94 -2.45 11.59
N ALA A 119 -2.87 -1.92 10.37
CA ALA A 119 -2.05 -0.75 10.08
C ALA A 119 -2.58 0.50 10.79
N ILE A 120 -3.90 0.64 10.94
CA ILE A 120 -4.49 1.77 11.69
C ILE A 120 -4.07 1.73 13.15
N VAL A 121 -4.13 0.57 13.79
CA VAL A 121 -3.69 0.37 15.17
C VAL A 121 -2.19 0.69 15.31
N ASN A 122 -1.37 0.15 14.42
CA ASN A 122 0.07 0.40 14.46
C ASN A 122 0.39 1.90 14.30
N TRP A 123 -0.38 2.60 13.48
CA TRP A 123 -0.24 4.05 13.29
C TRP A 123 -0.71 4.84 14.52
N LEU A 124 -1.86 4.48 15.10
CA LEU A 124 -2.38 5.09 16.33
C LEU A 124 -1.45 4.88 17.54
N ASP A 125 -0.74 3.76 17.58
CA ASP A 125 0.29 3.48 18.58
C ASP A 125 1.65 4.12 18.26
N SER A 126 1.74 4.87 17.16
CA SER A 126 2.98 5.50 16.68
C SER A 126 4.12 4.49 16.51
N ARG A 127 3.80 3.31 16.00
CA ARG A 127 4.75 2.25 15.60
C ARG A 127 5.11 2.32 14.12
N ILE A 128 4.26 2.96 13.32
CA ILE A 128 4.47 3.19 11.90
C ILE A 128 4.21 4.67 11.60
N ASP A 129 5.00 5.23 10.70
CA ASP A 129 4.82 6.57 10.18
C ASP A 129 4.11 6.54 8.82
N GLY A 130 3.54 7.66 8.39
CA GLY A 130 3.13 7.87 6.98
C GLY A 130 1.72 7.44 6.58
N MET A 131 0.86 6.99 7.51
CA MET A 131 -0.53 6.65 7.20
C MET A 131 -1.42 7.91 7.11
N HIS A 132 -1.38 8.62 5.99
CA HIS A 132 -2.17 9.84 5.77
C HIS A 132 -3.17 9.67 4.61
N LEU A 133 -4.48 9.82 4.85
CA LEU A 133 -5.48 9.77 3.79
C LEU A 133 -5.36 10.93 2.78
N ALA A 134 -5.00 12.12 3.27
CA ALA A 134 -4.73 13.32 2.48
C ALA A 134 -3.33 13.86 2.79
N ILE A 135 -2.69 14.47 1.80
CA ILE A 135 -1.32 14.96 1.96
C ILE A 135 -1.38 16.39 2.48
N PRO A 136 -0.81 16.66 3.67
CA PRO A 136 -0.73 18.01 4.20
C PRO A 136 0.11 18.89 3.26
N GLY A 137 -0.30 20.14 3.05
CA GLY A 137 0.39 21.09 2.17
C GLY A 137 0.04 21.01 0.68
N LYS A 138 -0.74 20.00 0.24
CA LYS A 138 -1.18 19.86 -1.17
C LYS A 138 -2.62 20.34 -1.43
N GLY A 139 -2.88 21.61 -1.14
CA GLY A 139 -4.19 22.23 -1.35
C GLY A 139 -5.27 21.71 -0.41
N ASN A 140 -6.54 21.98 -0.73
CA ASN A 140 -7.66 21.67 0.14
C ASN A 140 -7.87 20.16 0.33
N MET A 141 -7.87 19.71 1.59
CA MET A 141 -8.10 18.31 1.99
C MET A 141 -9.39 17.74 1.40
N ILE A 142 -10.49 18.49 1.42
CA ILE A 142 -11.80 18.03 0.93
C ILE A 142 -11.73 17.74 -0.57
N ALA A 143 -11.10 18.64 -1.34
CA ALA A 143 -10.91 18.45 -2.78
C ALA A 143 -10.02 17.24 -3.08
N GLN A 144 -8.97 17.00 -2.28
CA GLN A 144 -8.14 15.81 -2.39
C GLN A 144 -8.94 14.53 -2.16
N LEU A 145 -9.80 14.51 -1.14
CA LEU A 145 -10.65 13.37 -0.81
C LEU A 145 -11.70 13.12 -1.90
N PHE A 146 -12.33 14.16 -2.44
CA PHE A 146 -13.26 14.02 -3.57
C PHE A 146 -12.57 13.50 -4.83
N LYS A 147 -11.40 14.06 -5.17
CA LYS A 147 -10.61 13.59 -6.32
C LYS A 147 -10.21 12.13 -6.15
N LEU A 148 -9.79 11.75 -4.94
CA LEU A 148 -9.46 10.39 -4.59
C LEU A 148 -10.68 9.46 -4.70
N ALA A 149 -11.82 9.84 -4.13
CA ALA A 149 -13.05 9.06 -4.19
C ALA A 149 -13.49 8.83 -5.65
N PHE A 150 -13.51 9.89 -6.46
CA PHE A 150 -13.84 9.79 -7.89
C PHE A 150 -12.86 8.90 -8.65
N TYR A 151 -11.55 9.00 -8.34
CA TYR A 151 -10.52 8.16 -8.92
C TYR A 151 -10.70 6.68 -8.56
N ILE A 152 -10.91 6.37 -7.27
CA ILE A 152 -11.18 5.01 -6.80
C ILE A 152 -12.44 4.47 -7.45
N MET A 153 -13.54 5.23 -7.49
CA MET A 153 -14.78 4.83 -8.15
C MET A 153 -14.56 4.52 -9.63
N ARG A 154 -13.86 5.39 -10.36
CA ARG A 154 -13.56 5.19 -11.79
C ARG A 154 -12.71 3.96 -12.04
N ILE A 155 -11.66 3.72 -11.26
CA ILE A 155 -10.80 2.55 -11.42
C ILE A 155 -11.49 1.27 -11.01
N ARG A 156 -12.24 1.29 -9.91
CA ARG A 156 -12.94 0.10 -9.42
C ARG A 156 -14.10 -0.27 -10.33
N TRP A 157 -14.79 0.73 -10.90
CA TRP A 157 -15.74 0.51 -11.98
C TRP A 157 -15.06 -0.18 -13.18
N ARG A 158 -13.90 0.32 -13.62
CA ARG A 158 -13.13 -0.33 -14.71
C ARG A 158 -12.66 -1.74 -14.37
N LYS A 159 -12.24 -2.00 -13.13
CA LYS A 159 -11.88 -3.35 -12.65
C LYS A 159 -13.08 -4.29 -12.56
N PHE A 160 -14.26 -3.77 -12.24
CA PHE A 160 -15.51 -4.53 -12.20
C PHE A 160 -16.01 -4.87 -13.61
N VAL A 161 -15.93 -3.92 -14.54
CA VAL A 161 -16.34 -4.09 -15.95
C VAL A 161 -15.34 -4.91 -16.77
N HIS A 162 -14.04 -4.84 -16.44
CA HIS A 162 -12.98 -5.60 -17.12
C HIS A 162 -12.17 -6.46 -16.15
N PRO A 163 -12.77 -7.53 -15.58
CA PRO A 163 -12.13 -8.30 -14.53
C PRO A 163 -10.87 -9.03 -15.02
N GLY A 164 -10.88 -9.56 -16.25
CA GLY A 164 -9.77 -10.33 -16.82
C GLY A 164 -8.45 -9.56 -16.95
N ARG A 165 -8.46 -8.22 -16.97
CA ARG A 165 -7.24 -7.41 -17.10
C ARG A 165 -6.55 -7.12 -15.76
N TYR A 166 -7.24 -7.34 -14.64
CA TYR A 166 -6.78 -6.96 -13.30
C TYR A 166 -6.89 -8.09 -12.27
N TRP A 167 -7.74 -9.08 -12.50
CA TRP A 167 -8.01 -10.20 -11.60
C TRP A 167 -7.63 -11.53 -12.26
N HIS A 168 -6.36 -11.70 -12.61
CA HIS A 168 -5.80 -13.05 -12.64
C HIS A 168 -5.44 -13.44 -11.20
N LYS A 169 -6.45 -13.96 -10.47
CA LYS A 169 -6.24 -14.85 -9.32
C LYS A 169 -5.58 -16.13 -9.83
N HIS A 170 -4.32 -16.03 -10.24
CA HIS A 170 -3.42 -17.15 -10.11
C HIS A 170 -2.61 -16.85 -8.86
N GLU A 171 -3.00 -17.59 -7.83
CA GLU A 171 -2.24 -17.85 -6.63
C GLU A 171 -0.76 -17.99 -6.99
N SER A 172 0.07 -17.37 -6.18
CA SER A 172 1.52 -17.51 -6.27
C SER A 172 1.88 -18.95 -5.88
N HIS A 173 1.73 -19.90 -6.81
CA HIS A 173 2.26 -21.26 -6.73
C HIS A 173 3.80 -21.31 -6.69
N TYR A 174 4.48 -20.17 -6.56
CA TYR A 174 5.94 -20.11 -6.41
C TYR A 174 6.43 -20.49 -4.99
N MET A 175 5.53 -20.72 -4.04
CA MET A 175 5.85 -21.17 -2.68
C MET A 175 5.29 -22.58 -2.37
N ASP A 176 4.71 -23.27 -3.35
CA ASP A 176 4.16 -24.63 -3.20
C ASP A 176 5.11 -25.69 -3.80
N VAL A 177 6.36 -25.72 -3.33
CA VAL A 177 7.33 -26.81 -3.58
C VAL A 177 7.88 -27.31 -2.26
#